data_AF-A0A9J7AK67-F1
#
_entry.id   AF-A0A9J7AK67-F1
#
_cell.length_a   1.000
_cell.length_b   1.000
_cell.length_c   1.000
_cell.angle_alpha   90.00
_cell.angle_beta   90.00
_cell.angle_gamma   90.00
#
_symmetry.space_group_name_H-M   'P 1'
#
loop_
_entity.id
_entity.type
_entity.pdbx_description
1 polymer ?
#
loop_
_entity_poly.entity_id
_entity_poly.type
_entity_poly.pdbx_seq_one_letter_code
_entity_poly.pdbx_strand_id
1 'polypeptide(L)'
;MKKTSNAHHHHTPPLGVKKNLLIGTLISVWLVATLLGLWWFQQQTIRPFISADDDPRLWQAQQVEALFQSALTQLPENAADVVLLHFWNPDCLCNQVSQRHFNGILRDFDASELSVIAVTSTNTSQEQIQDFRRLNGERLSLIRVSPAELPLSASPGLALFNKVEGQYEMGYFGAYGFGALCTVANDDFFPNIIRNLQQGPYGPFMNVAGDGCFCPWSPKSE
;
A
#
# COMPACT_ATOMS: atom_id res chain seq x y z
N MET A 1 51.62 -67.43 -22.76
CA MET A 1 50.84 -66.32 -23.36
C MET A 1 49.54 -66.85 -23.96
N LYS A 2 48.38 -66.52 -23.36
CA LYS A 2 47.17 -66.16 -24.12
C LYS A 2 46.22 -65.37 -23.20
N LYS A 3 45.74 -64.27 -23.76
CA LYS A 3 45.12 -63.11 -23.13
C LYS A 3 43.67 -63.36 -22.72
N THR A 4 43.34 -62.81 -21.54
CA THR A 4 42.10 -62.13 -21.10
C THR A 4 40.90 -62.10 -22.05
N SER A 5 39.70 -62.30 -21.49
CA SER A 5 38.59 -61.37 -21.74
C SER A 5 37.62 -61.38 -20.55
N ASN A 6 37.52 -60.23 -19.88
CA ASN A 6 36.58 -59.98 -18.79
C ASN A 6 35.36 -59.29 -19.41
N ALA A 7 34.19 -59.91 -19.31
CA ALA A 7 32.95 -59.37 -19.85
C ALA A 7 32.33 -58.37 -18.87
N HIS A 8 32.32 -57.09 -19.22
CA HIS A 8 31.55 -56.07 -18.53
C HIS A 8 30.09 -56.10 -19.03
N HIS A 9 29.16 -56.50 -18.16
CA HIS A 9 27.73 -56.36 -18.40
C HIS A 9 27.30 -54.91 -18.17
N HIS A 10 26.89 -54.23 -19.25
CA HIS A 10 26.20 -52.94 -19.18
C HIS A 10 24.71 -53.19 -18.91
N HIS A 11 24.24 -52.86 -17.70
CA HIS A 11 22.81 -52.78 -17.41
C HIS A 11 22.22 -51.54 -18.07
N THR A 12 21.46 -51.73 -19.15
CA THR A 12 20.58 -50.71 -19.74
C THR A 12 19.25 -50.71 -18.99
N PRO A 13 18.80 -49.57 -18.42
CA PRO A 13 17.52 -49.51 -17.72
C PRO A 13 16.34 -49.65 -18.70
N PRO A 14 15.22 -50.28 -18.28
CA PRO A 14 14.09 -50.56 -19.15
C PRO A 14 13.43 -49.27 -19.69
N LEU A 15 12.97 -49.32 -20.95
CA LEU A 15 12.51 -48.19 -21.75
C LEU A 15 11.43 -47.31 -21.06
N GLY A 16 10.61 -47.91 -20.19
CA GLY A 16 9.57 -47.20 -19.41
C GLY A 16 10.12 -46.23 -18.36
N VAL A 17 11.30 -46.49 -17.80
CA VAL A 17 11.93 -45.63 -16.78
C VAL A 17 12.42 -44.32 -17.40
N LYS A 18 12.97 -44.37 -18.62
CA LYS A 18 13.47 -43.16 -19.33
C LYS A 18 12.34 -42.19 -19.69
N LYS A 19 11.18 -42.70 -20.10
CA LYS A 19 9.99 -41.88 -20.43
C LYS A 19 9.43 -41.21 -19.17
N ASN A 20 9.34 -41.94 -18.06
CA ASN A 20 8.88 -41.37 -16.79
C ASN A 20 9.87 -40.33 -16.25
N LEU A 21 11.18 -40.55 -16.42
CA LEU A 21 12.20 -39.58 -16.05
C LEU A 21 12.08 -38.28 -16.86
N LEU A 22 11.84 -38.39 -18.17
CA LEU A 22 11.69 -37.24 -19.07
C LEU A 22 10.42 -36.42 -18.76
N ILE A 23 9.30 -37.09 -18.50
CA ILE A 23 8.06 -36.42 -18.06
C ILE A 23 8.26 -35.74 -16.71
N GLY A 24 8.91 -36.42 -15.75
CA GLY A 24 9.24 -35.85 -14.45
C GLY A 24 10.10 -34.58 -14.56
N THR A 25 11.15 -34.60 -15.39
CA THR A 25 11.98 -33.42 -15.65
C THR A 25 11.17 -32.27 -16.24
N LEU A 26 10.30 -32.55 -17.22
CA LEU A 26 9.49 -31.53 -17.87
C LEU A 26 8.51 -30.86 -16.89
N ILE A 27 7.87 -31.65 -16.03
CA ILE A 27 6.99 -31.14 -14.96
C ILE A 27 7.78 -30.29 -13.97
N SER A 28 8.96 -30.76 -13.51
CA SER A 28 9.79 -30.02 -12.58
C SER A 28 10.28 -28.68 -13.15
N VAL A 29 10.71 -28.67 -14.43
CA VAL A 29 11.10 -27.43 -15.11
C VAL A 29 9.92 -26.46 -15.20
N TRP A 30 8.73 -26.95 -15.55
CA TRP A 30 7.53 -26.13 -15.59
C TRP A 30 7.18 -25.53 -14.22
N LEU A 31 7.19 -26.35 -13.15
CA LEU A 31 6.93 -25.88 -11.79
C LEU A 31 7.93 -24.82 -11.34
N VAL A 32 9.22 -25.02 -11.61
CA VAL A 32 10.27 -24.04 -11.29
C VAL A 32 10.06 -22.75 -12.07
N ALA A 33 9.76 -22.83 -13.37
CA ALA A 33 9.49 -21.64 -14.19
C ALA A 33 8.27 -20.86 -13.67
N THR A 34 7.18 -21.55 -13.30
CA THR A 34 6.00 -20.92 -12.71
C THR A 34 6.31 -20.28 -11.36
N LEU A 35 7.06 -20.95 -10.48
CA LEU A 35 7.47 -20.39 -9.19
C LEU A 35 8.33 -19.12 -9.36
N LEU A 36 9.29 -19.14 -10.28
CA LEU A 36 10.12 -17.98 -10.59
C LEU A 36 9.29 -16.83 -11.17
N GLY A 37 8.35 -17.12 -12.07
CA GLY A 37 7.45 -16.12 -12.64
C GLY A 37 6.54 -15.47 -11.59
N LEU A 38 5.95 -16.27 -10.70
CA LEU A 38 5.13 -15.76 -9.60
C LEU A 38 5.94 -14.94 -8.60
N TRP A 39 7.15 -15.40 -8.25
CA TRP A 39 8.04 -14.68 -7.36
C TRP A 39 8.46 -13.32 -7.92
N TRP A 40 8.81 -13.26 -9.21
CA TRP A 40 9.14 -12.01 -9.89
C TRP A 40 7.94 -11.06 -9.95
N PHE A 41 6.76 -11.57 -10.32
CA PHE A 41 5.53 -10.77 -10.36
C PHE A 41 5.19 -10.19 -8.99
N GLN A 42 5.27 -11.00 -7.93
CA GLN A 42 5.04 -10.54 -6.56
C GLN A 42 6.02 -9.44 -6.15
N GLN A 43 7.30 -9.57 -6.49
CA GLN A 43 8.32 -8.57 -6.14
C GLN A 43 8.12 -7.23 -6.83
N GLN A 44 7.51 -7.18 -8.01
CA GLN A 44 7.26 -5.90 -8.70
C GLN A 44 6.26 -5.00 -7.98
N THR A 45 5.40 -5.57 -7.13
CA THR A 45 4.34 -4.82 -6.45
C THR A 45 4.68 -4.48 -5.00
N ILE A 46 5.73 -5.09 -4.44
CA ILE A 46 6.15 -4.87 -3.05
C ILE A 46 7.27 -3.84 -3.02
N ARG A 47 7.09 -2.78 -2.23
CA ARG A 47 8.08 -1.74 -2.01
C ARG A 47 7.97 -1.17 -0.58
N PRO A 48 8.98 -0.46 -0.09
CA PRO A 48 8.86 0.26 1.17
C PRO A 48 7.84 1.42 1.06
N PHE A 49 7.18 1.74 2.17
CA PHE A 49 6.30 2.90 2.26
C PHE A 49 7.08 4.21 2.11
N ILE A 50 8.26 4.31 2.74
CA ILE A 50 9.25 5.36 2.49
C ILE A 50 10.55 4.70 2.03
N SER A 51 11.01 5.07 0.84
CA SER A 51 12.30 4.65 0.29
C SER A 51 13.45 5.52 0.81
N ALA A 52 14.69 5.03 0.70
CA ALA A 52 15.88 5.79 1.09
C ALA A 52 16.08 7.09 0.30
N ASP A 53 15.57 7.16 -0.93
CA ASP A 53 15.69 8.32 -1.83
C ASP A 53 14.55 9.33 -1.66
N ASP A 54 13.58 9.05 -0.78
CA ASP A 54 12.45 9.95 -0.53
C ASP A 54 12.81 11.03 0.49
N ASP A 55 11.91 12.00 0.68
CA ASP A 55 12.13 13.13 1.58
C ASP A 55 12.40 12.65 3.02
N PRO A 56 13.58 12.95 3.63
CA PRO A 56 13.94 12.45 4.94
C PRO A 56 13.02 12.96 6.06
N ARG A 57 12.27 14.04 5.81
CA ARG A 57 11.27 14.59 6.74
C ARG A 57 10.15 13.59 7.01
N LEU A 58 9.86 12.69 6.08
CA LEU A 58 8.80 11.66 6.22
C LEU A 58 9.07 10.64 7.34
N TRP A 59 10.31 10.54 7.81
CA TRP A 59 10.67 9.66 8.93
C TRP A 59 10.41 10.28 10.32
N GLN A 60 10.09 11.57 10.40
CA GLN A 60 9.98 12.30 11.65
C GLN A 60 8.59 12.92 11.81
N ALA A 61 7.84 12.48 12.82
CA ALA A 61 6.44 12.85 12.99
C ALA A 61 6.20 14.37 13.00
N GLN A 62 7.01 15.13 13.73
CA GLN A 62 6.88 16.60 13.81
C GLN A 62 7.12 17.27 12.45
N GLN A 63 8.05 16.74 11.65
CA GLN A 63 8.34 17.30 10.32
C GLN A 63 7.24 16.93 9.33
N VAL A 64 6.70 15.70 9.41
CA VAL A 64 5.56 15.28 8.59
C VAL A 64 4.33 16.14 8.85
N GLU A 65 3.98 16.36 10.12
CA GLU A 65 2.86 17.22 10.47
C GLU A 65 2.99 18.63 9.87
N ALA A 66 4.19 19.20 9.89
CA ALA A 66 4.46 20.50 9.28
C ALA A 66 4.24 20.50 7.74
N LEU A 67 4.48 19.38 7.05
CA LEU A 67 4.21 19.26 5.60
C LEU A 67 2.72 19.32 5.28
N PHE A 68 1.86 18.83 6.17
CA PHE A 68 0.42 18.78 5.95
C PHE A 68 -0.29 20.11 6.17
N GLN A 69 0.34 21.09 6.82
CA GLN A 69 -0.29 22.36 7.17
C GLN A 69 -0.91 23.07 5.95
N SER A 70 -0.22 23.07 4.81
CA SER A 70 -0.75 23.67 3.58
C SER A 70 -1.96 22.90 3.04
N ALA A 71 -1.93 21.57 3.06
CA ALA A 71 -3.01 20.71 2.59
C ALA A 71 -4.26 20.84 3.48
N LEU A 72 -4.07 21.02 4.80
CA LEU A 72 -5.15 21.15 5.77
C LEU A 72 -5.94 22.47 5.61
N THR A 73 -5.35 23.50 4.99
CA THR A 73 -6.09 24.73 4.66
C THR A 73 -7.08 24.57 3.51
N GLN A 74 -6.98 23.49 2.73
CA GLN A 74 -7.88 23.17 1.62
C GLN A 74 -9.08 22.33 2.07
N LEU A 75 -9.18 22.00 3.35
CA LEU A 75 -10.29 21.23 3.88
C LEU A 75 -11.62 21.99 3.76
N PRO A 76 -12.75 21.30 3.52
CA PRO A 76 -14.06 21.92 3.57
C PRO A 76 -14.33 22.61 4.91
N GLU A 77 -15.02 23.75 4.89
CA GLU A 77 -15.35 24.51 6.12
C GLU A 77 -16.18 23.68 7.11
N ASN A 78 -16.98 22.75 6.60
CA ASN A 78 -17.82 21.84 7.37
C ASN A 78 -17.13 20.51 7.72
N ALA A 79 -15.81 20.43 7.62
CA ALA A 79 -15.07 19.25 8.07
C ALA A 79 -15.27 19.03 9.58
N ALA A 80 -15.48 17.77 9.96
CA ALA A 80 -15.52 17.30 11.33
C ALA A 80 -14.18 17.56 12.03
N ASP A 81 -14.18 17.56 13.35
CA ASP A 81 -12.96 17.79 14.13
C ASP A 81 -11.92 16.69 13.90
N VAL A 82 -12.34 15.46 13.59
CA VAL A 82 -11.43 14.39 13.15
C VAL A 82 -11.46 14.24 11.64
N VAL A 83 -10.26 14.26 11.05
CA VAL A 83 -10.04 14.24 9.61
C VAL A 83 -9.14 13.06 9.22
N LEU A 84 -9.60 12.25 8.26
CA LEU A 84 -8.81 11.22 7.60
C LEU A 84 -8.43 11.69 6.20
N LEU A 85 -7.13 11.90 5.98
CA LEU A 85 -6.57 12.10 4.65
C LEU A 85 -6.19 10.75 4.06
N HIS A 86 -6.86 10.34 2.99
CA HIS A 86 -6.60 9.08 2.28
C HIS A 86 -5.72 9.37 1.05
N PHE A 87 -4.50 8.83 1.02
CA PHE A 87 -3.59 9.03 -0.10
C PHE A 87 -3.95 8.07 -1.23
N TRP A 88 -4.50 8.62 -2.30
CA TRP A 88 -5.01 7.85 -3.44
C TRP A 88 -4.22 8.18 -4.70
N ASN A 89 -3.80 7.13 -5.41
CA ASN A 89 -3.29 7.22 -6.77
C ASN A 89 -4.19 6.35 -7.67
N PRO A 90 -4.86 6.91 -8.68
CA PRO A 90 -5.80 6.17 -9.54
C PRO A 90 -5.17 4.97 -10.26
N ASP A 91 -3.90 5.08 -10.64
CA ASP A 91 -3.20 4.05 -11.42
C ASP A 91 -2.60 2.96 -10.52
N CYS A 92 -2.82 3.05 -9.21
CA CYS A 92 -2.27 2.11 -8.25
C CYS A 92 -3.15 0.86 -8.07
N LEU A 93 -2.63 -0.28 -8.54
CA LEU A 93 -3.27 -1.59 -8.37
C LEU A 93 -3.41 -1.99 -6.89
N CYS A 94 -2.65 -1.39 -5.97
CA CYS A 94 -2.73 -1.69 -4.54
C CYS A 94 -3.93 -1.05 -3.83
N ASN A 95 -4.67 -0.13 -4.48
CA ASN A 95 -5.88 0.46 -3.89
C ASN A 95 -6.91 -0.61 -3.48
N GLN A 96 -7.05 -1.69 -4.25
CA GLN A 96 -7.97 -2.79 -3.92
C GLN A 96 -7.61 -3.51 -2.61
N VAL A 97 -6.32 -3.52 -2.25
CA VAL A 97 -5.83 -4.21 -1.05
C VAL A 97 -6.19 -3.40 0.20
N SER A 98 -6.04 -2.07 0.16
CA SER A 98 -6.43 -1.20 1.26
C SER A 98 -7.94 -0.94 1.34
N GLN A 99 -8.69 -1.19 0.25
CA GLN A 99 -10.13 -0.88 0.17
C GLN A 99 -10.95 -1.53 1.28
N ARG A 100 -10.64 -2.78 1.68
CA ARG A 100 -11.36 -3.45 2.77
C ARG A 100 -11.26 -2.65 4.07
N HIS A 101 -10.04 -2.26 4.44
CA HIS A 101 -9.77 -1.51 5.66
C HIS A 101 -10.43 -0.14 5.62
N PHE A 102 -10.32 0.53 4.48
CA PHE A 102 -10.92 1.83 4.26
C PHE A 102 -12.46 1.78 4.33
N ASN A 103 -13.09 0.78 3.73
CA ASN A 103 -14.55 0.58 3.80
C ASN A 103 -15.04 0.30 5.23
N GLY A 104 -14.22 -0.38 6.06
CA GLY A 104 -14.52 -0.56 7.48
C GLY A 104 -14.68 0.78 8.19
N ILE A 105 -13.73 1.69 7.99
CA ILE A 105 -13.79 3.05 8.56
C ILE A 105 -15.04 3.80 8.08
N LEU A 106 -15.34 3.76 6.78
CA LEU A 106 -16.51 4.47 6.23
C LEU A 106 -17.85 3.94 6.74
N ARG A 107 -17.91 2.66 7.11
CA ARG A 107 -19.11 2.04 7.68
C ARG A 107 -19.29 2.42 9.15
N ASP A 108 -18.20 2.54 9.89
CA ASP A 108 -18.23 2.68 11.34
C ASP A 108 -18.38 4.14 11.82
N PHE A 109 -18.12 5.12 10.95
CA PHE A 109 -18.23 6.55 11.26
C PHE A 109 -19.04 7.30 10.21
N ASP A 110 -19.87 8.24 10.64
CA ASP A 110 -20.58 9.15 9.73
C ASP A 110 -19.77 10.42 9.40
N ALA A 111 -20.34 11.33 8.60
CA ALA A 111 -19.65 12.55 8.15
C ALA A 111 -19.46 13.60 9.26
N SER A 112 -20.26 13.55 10.33
CA SER A 112 -20.14 14.42 11.51
C SER A 112 -19.07 13.92 12.48
N GLU A 113 -18.85 12.60 12.51
CA GLU A 113 -17.83 11.96 13.35
C GLU A 113 -16.45 11.93 12.70
N LEU A 114 -16.41 11.80 11.37
CA LEU A 114 -15.18 11.68 10.59
C LEU A 114 -15.33 12.27 9.19
N SER A 115 -14.54 13.30 8.92
CA SER A 115 -14.36 13.84 7.57
C SER A 115 -13.28 13.06 6.82
N VAL A 116 -13.66 12.47 5.69
CA VAL A 116 -12.77 11.65 4.87
C VAL A 116 -12.47 12.39 3.57
N ILE A 117 -11.19 12.69 3.36
CA ILE A 117 -10.70 13.45 2.22
C ILE A 117 -9.69 12.59 1.47
N ALA A 118 -10.02 12.23 0.24
CA ALA A 118 -9.05 11.68 -0.68
C ALA A 118 -8.08 12.77 -1.13
N VAL A 119 -6.80 12.52 -0.95
CA VAL A 119 -5.72 13.35 -1.46
C VAL A 119 -5.20 12.65 -2.70
N THR A 120 -5.03 13.39 -3.80
CA THR A 120 -4.41 12.88 -5.03
C THR A 120 -3.44 13.88 -5.62
N SER A 121 -2.57 13.42 -6.53
CA SER A 121 -1.64 14.29 -7.24
C SER A 121 -2.37 15.31 -8.13
N THR A 122 -1.80 16.50 -8.32
CA THR A 122 -2.26 17.47 -9.33
C THR A 122 -2.21 16.92 -10.76
N ASN A 123 -1.43 15.85 -11.00
CA ASN A 123 -1.32 15.18 -12.30
C ASN A 123 -2.48 14.23 -12.60
N THR A 124 -3.36 13.96 -11.63
CA THR A 124 -4.54 13.11 -11.83
C THR A 124 -5.52 13.73 -12.84
N SER A 125 -5.94 12.93 -13.83
CA SER A 125 -6.80 13.39 -14.93
C SER A 125 -8.24 13.67 -14.46
N GLN A 126 -8.97 14.49 -15.20
CA GLN A 126 -10.38 14.78 -14.88
C GLN A 126 -11.27 13.53 -14.98
N GLU A 127 -10.97 12.63 -15.91
CA GLU A 127 -11.67 11.36 -16.06
C GLU A 127 -11.49 10.48 -14.81
N GLN A 128 -10.25 10.34 -14.33
CA GLN A 128 -9.95 9.61 -13.09
C GLN A 128 -10.70 10.19 -11.87
N ILE A 129 -10.81 11.53 -11.78
CA ILE A 129 -11.54 12.19 -10.70
C ILE A 129 -13.06 11.96 -10.84
N GLN A 130 -13.61 11.99 -12.05
CA GLN A 130 -15.03 11.69 -12.28
C GLN A 130 -15.35 10.24 -11.93
N ASP A 131 -14.48 9.30 -12.30
CA ASP A 131 -14.61 7.90 -11.92
C ASP A 131 -14.54 7.69 -10.41
N PHE A 132 -13.60 8.36 -9.74
CA PHE A 132 -13.52 8.34 -8.27
C PHE A 132 -14.85 8.79 -7.63
N ARG A 133 -15.41 9.92 -8.07
CA ARG A 133 -16.69 10.42 -7.56
C ARG A 133 -17.85 9.47 -7.85
N ARG A 134 -17.87 8.86 -9.03
CA ARG A 134 -18.89 7.87 -9.41
C ARG A 134 -18.84 6.62 -8.52
N LEU A 135 -17.65 6.18 -8.15
CA LEU A 135 -17.45 4.97 -7.33
C LEU A 135 -17.65 5.20 -5.83
N ASN A 136 -17.31 6.40 -5.33
CA ASN A 136 -17.31 6.70 -3.89
C ASN A 136 -18.45 7.64 -3.45
N GLY A 137 -19.17 8.23 -4.40
CA GLY A 137 -20.25 9.18 -4.14
C GLY A 137 -19.76 10.48 -3.49
N GLU A 138 -20.64 11.13 -2.74
CA GLU A 138 -20.35 12.40 -2.04
C GLU A 138 -19.80 12.20 -0.62
N ARG A 139 -19.67 10.95 -0.15
CA ARG A 139 -19.17 10.63 1.20
C ARG A 139 -17.71 11.06 1.41
N LEU A 140 -16.94 11.15 0.32
CA LEU A 140 -15.55 11.54 0.32
C LEU A 140 -15.38 12.86 -0.42
N SER A 141 -14.70 13.81 0.21
CA SER A 141 -14.18 14.97 -0.50
C SER A 141 -12.86 14.60 -1.17
N LEU A 142 -12.44 15.38 -2.17
CA LEU A 142 -11.17 15.16 -2.87
C LEU A 142 -10.41 16.48 -2.98
N ILE A 143 -9.14 16.46 -2.58
CA ILE A 143 -8.19 17.55 -2.78
C ILE A 143 -7.03 17.09 -3.67
N ARG A 144 -6.45 18.04 -4.40
CA ARG A 144 -5.29 17.80 -5.25
C ARG A 144 -4.10 18.55 -4.68
N VAL A 145 -2.99 17.86 -4.50
CA VAL A 145 -1.74 18.44 -3.99
C VAL A 145 -0.62 18.15 -4.97
N SER A 146 0.25 19.12 -5.19
CA SER A 146 1.45 18.90 -5.99
C SER A 146 2.49 18.11 -5.20
N PRO A 147 3.38 17.33 -5.85
CA PRO A 147 4.51 16.68 -5.16
C PRO A 147 5.45 17.66 -4.45
N ALA A 148 5.46 18.94 -4.85
CA ALA A 148 6.25 19.98 -4.20
C ALA A 148 5.61 20.48 -2.90
N GLU A 149 4.28 20.57 -2.85
CA GLU A 149 3.53 20.97 -1.65
C GLU A 149 3.49 19.86 -0.61
N LEU A 150 3.25 18.63 -1.04
CA LEU A 150 3.20 17.46 -0.17
C LEU A 150 3.99 16.31 -0.81
N PRO A 151 5.27 16.15 -0.45
CA PRO A 151 6.17 15.19 -1.07
C PRO A 151 5.95 13.78 -0.51
N LEU A 152 4.75 13.20 -0.67
CA LEU A 152 4.47 11.84 -0.23
C LEU A 152 5.29 10.82 -1.05
N SER A 153 5.72 9.75 -0.39
CA SER A 153 6.45 8.64 -1.01
C SER A 153 5.56 7.66 -1.77
N ALA A 154 4.44 7.30 -1.15
CA ALA A 154 3.69 6.10 -1.51
C ALA A 154 2.18 6.27 -1.37
N SER A 155 1.47 5.43 -2.11
CA SER A 155 0.02 5.21 -2.03
C SER A 155 -0.29 3.72 -2.17
N PRO A 156 -1.41 3.21 -1.64
CA PRO A 156 -2.31 3.88 -0.72
C PRO A 156 -1.70 4.05 0.67
N GLY A 157 -2.12 5.10 1.37
CA GLY A 157 -1.73 5.39 2.75
C GLY A 157 -2.74 6.35 3.39
N LEU A 158 -2.51 6.75 4.62
CA LEU A 158 -3.36 7.73 5.28
C LEU A 158 -2.63 8.62 6.29
N ALA A 159 -3.27 9.72 6.64
CA ALA A 159 -3.03 10.45 7.86
C ALA A 159 -4.34 10.72 8.62
N LEU A 160 -4.27 10.71 9.95
CA LEU A 160 -5.37 11.11 10.82
C LEU A 160 -4.98 12.37 11.59
N PHE A 161 -5.90 13.31 11.64
CA PHE A 161 -5.76 14.55 12.39
C PHE A 161 -6.96 14.76 13.31
N ASN A 162 -6.75 15.44 14.42
CA ASN A 162 -7.82 16.01 15.23
C ASN A 162 -7.65 17.52 15.37
N LYS A 163 -8.75 18.25 15.38
CA LYS A 163 -8.79 19.69 15.55
C LYS A 163 -8.80 20.03 17.04
N VAL A 164 -7.73 20.64 17.51
CA VAL A 164 -7.50 21.04 18.90
C VAL A 164 -7.32 22.56 18.92
N GLU A 165 -8.21 23.27 19.61
CA GLU A 165 -8.15 24.74 19.74
C GLU A 165 -8.04 25.48 18.38
N GLY A 166 -8.63 24.90 17.32
CA GLY A 166 -8.62 25.47 15.97
C GLY A 166 -7.41 25.12 15.11
N GLN A 167 -6.46 24.33 15.61
CA GLN A 167 -5.32 23.78 14.86
C GLN A 167 -5.50 22.27 14.68
N TYR A 168 -4.97 21.70 13.60
CA TYR A 168 -4.98 20.25 13.39
C TYR A 168 -3.68 19.63 13.88
N GLU A 169 -3.79 18.69 14.80
CA GLU A 169 -2.67 17.90 15.33
C GLU A 169 -2.69 16.50 14.69
N MET A 170 -1.52 15.96 14.33
CA MET A 170 -1.43 14.67 13.66
C MET A 170 -1.49 13.53 14.68
N GLY A 171 -2.45 12.63 14.51
CA GLY A 171 -2.55 11.42 15.31
C GLY A 171 -1.88 10.20 14.68
N TYR A 172 -1.89 10.13 13.34
CA TYR A 172 -1.35 8.99 12.60
C TYR A 172 -0.84 9.41 11.23
N PHE A 173 0.25 8.81 10.76
CA PHE A 173 0.68 8.86 9.36
C PHE A 173 1.30 7.52 8.94
N GLY A 174 0.91 7.02 7.77
CA GLY A 174 1.55 5.85 7.17
C GLY A 174 0.62 4.91 6.42
N ALA A 175 1.01 3.63 6.36
CA ALA A 175 0.26 2.57 5.70
C ALA A 175 -1.04 2.19 6.44
N TYR A 176 -1.97 1.56 5.74
CA TYR A 176 -3.18 0.97 6.33
C TYR A 176 -2.91 -0.30 7.15
N GLY A 177 -1.70 -0.86 7.14
CA GLY A 177 -1.41 -2.11 7.84
C GLY A 177 0.07 -2.43 7.82
N PHE A 178 0.41 -3.65 8.20
CA PHE A 178 1.80 -4.11 8.28
C PHE A 178 2.08 -5.24 7.27
N GLY A 179 3.29 -5.26 6.74
CA GLY A 179 3.83 -6.33 5.88
C GLY A 179 3.26 -6.38 4.45
N ALA A 180 3.79 -7.32 3.66
CA ALA A 180 3.52 -7.46 2.23
C ALA A 180 2.04 -7.67 1.85
N LEU A 181 1.22 -8.17 2.79
CA LEU A 181 -0.21 -8.41 2.59
C LEU A 181 -1.10 -7.32 3.21
N CYS A 182 -0.50 -6.24 3.73
CA CYS A 182 -1.21 -5.15 4.41
C CYS A 182 -2.17 -5.68 5.49
N THR A 183 -1.72 -6.64 6.30
CA THR A 183 -2.53 -7.18 7.39
C THR A 183 -2.52 -6.18 8.54
N VAL A 184 -3.71 -5.77 8.98
CA VAL A 184 -3.91 -5.22 10.31
C VAL A 184 -4.12 -6.39 11.28
N ALA A 185 -3.66 -6.25 12.52
CA ALA A 185 -3.84 -7.30 13.53
C ALA A 185 -5.33 -7.57 13.82
N ASN A 186 -6.19 -6.56 13.63
CA ASN A 186 -7.65 -6.62 13.75
C ASN A 186 -8.31 -5.45 13.00
N ASP A 187 -9.60 -5.59 12.66
CA ASP A 187 -10.39 -4.56 11.96
C ASP A 187 -10.62 -3.30 12.82
N ASP A 188 -10.42 -3.39 14.15
CA ASP A 188 -10.66 -2.32 15.10
C ASP A 188 -9.51 -1.31 15.25
N PHE A 189 -8.37 -1.52 14.60
CA PHE A 189 -7.19 -0.68 14.77
C PHE A 189 -7.47 0.82 14.50
N PHE A 190 -7.93 1.17 13.29
CA PHE A 190 -8.24 2.57 12.96
C PHE A 190 -9.48 3.10 13.68
N PRO A 191 -10.59 2.35 13.80
CA PRO A 191 -11.72 2.80 14.59
C PRO A 191 -11.36 3.21 16.02
N ASN A 192 -10.42 2.50 16.67
CA ASN A 192 -9.94 2.89 18.00
C ASN A 192 -9.11 4.18 17.99
N ILE A 193 -8.23 4.38 17.00
CA ILE A 193 -7.46 5.64 16.88
C ILE A 193 -8.43 6.82 16.68
N ILE A 194 -9.42 6.68 15.79
CA ILE A 194 -10.42 7.71 15.51
C ILE A 194 -11.21 8.05 16.77
N ARG A 195 -11.70 7.05 17.51
CA ARG A 195 -12.42 7.27 18.78
C ARG A 195 -11.58 7.97 19.84
N ASN A 196 -10.28 7.68 19.93
CA ASN A 196 -9.38 8.38 20.84
C ASN A 196 -9.16 9.84 20.42
N LEU A 197 -8.99 10.09 19.11
CA LEU A 197 -8.85 11.44 18.55
C LEU A 197 -10.09 12.33 18.78
N GLN A 198 -11.28 11.73 18.81
CA GLN A 198 -12.52 12.42 19.17
C GLN A 198 -12.57 12.85 20.64
N GLN A 199 -11.78 12.21 21.52
CA GLN A 199 -11.70 12.54 22.95
C GLN A 199 -10.58 13.54 23.27
N GLY A 200 -9.68 13.81 22.32
CA GLY A 200 -8.57 14.74 22.47
C GLY A 200 -7.34 14.32 21.65
N PRO A 201 -6.20 15.01 21.82
CA PRO A 201 -4.94 14.66 21.17
C PRO A 201 -4.55 13.19 21.42
N TYR A 202 -4.19 12.46 20.36
CA TYR A 202 -3.75 11.07 20.46
C TYR A 202 -2.72 10.75 19.36
N GLY A 203 -1.47 10.51 19.73
CA GLY A 203 -0.36 10.26 18.78
C GLY A 203 0.77 11.30 18.91
N PRO A 204 1.59 11.53 17.86
CA PRO A 204 1.51 10.92 16.53
C PRO A 204 2.09 9.50 16.48
N PHE A 205 1.42 8.60 15.75
CA PHE A 205 1.96 7.28 15.40
C PHE A 205 2.40 7.24 13.93
N MET A 206 3.62 6.74 13.69
CA MET A 206 4.21 6.64 12.36
C MET A 206 4.25 5.18 11.91
N ASN A 207 3.40 4.79 10.95
CA ASN A 207 3.41 3.46 10.33
C ASN A 207 4.07 3.50 8.95
N VAL A 208 5.36 3.83 8.94
CA VAL A 208 6.11 4.08 7.70
C VAL A 208 7.22 3.06 7.46
N ALA A 209 7.44 2.17 8.42
CA ALA A 209 8.49 1.15 8.36
C ALA A 209 7.98 -0.13 7.71
N GLY A 210 8.77 -0.66 6.78
CA GLY A 210 8.55 -1.96 6.16
C GLY A 210 7.99 -1.88 4.74
N ASP A 211 7.89 -3.08 4.15
CA ASP A 211 7.47 -3.26 2.76
C ASP A 211 6.01 -3.71 2.68
N GLY A 212 5.31 -3.21 1.66
CA GLY A 212 3.90 -3.51 1.40
C GLY A 212 3.55 -3.36 -0.07
N CYS A 213 2.29 -3.66 -0.40
CA CYS A 213 1.74 -3.31 -1.72
C CYS A 213 1.52 -1.79 -1.76
N PHE A 214 2.49 -1.08 -2.33
CA PHE A 214 2.40 0.35 -2.55
C PHE A 214 2.85 0.72 -3.97
N CYS A 215 2.34 1.85 -4.45
CA CYS A 215 2.78 2.51 -5.67
C CYS A 215 3.44 3.84 -5.33
N PRO A 216 4.30 4.39 -6.22
CA PRO A 216 4.74 5.77 -6.09
C PRO A 216 3.53 6.70 -5.93
N TRP A 217 3.64 7.69 -5.05
CA TRP A 217 2.59 8.68 -4.82
C TRP A 217 2.07 9.32 -6.14
N SER A 218 3.00 9.72 -6.99
CA SER A 218 2.74 10.17 -8.35
C SER A 218 3.79 9.51 -9.25
N PRO A 219 3.46 9.18 -10.51
CA PRO A 219 4.48 8.93 -11.51
C PRO A 219 5.46 10.12 -11.47
N LYS A 220 6.76 9.84 -11.39
CA LYS A 220 7.76 10.88 -11.64
C LYS A 220 7.49 11.36 -13.07
N SER A 221 7.33 12.66 -13.26
CA SER A 221 7.35 13.21 -14.62
C SER A 221 8.71 12.83 -15.22
N GLU A 222 8.72 11.99 -16.25
CA GLU A 222 9.89 11.82 -17.12
C GLU A 222 10.22 13.14 -17.83
#